data_AF-A0A1R1SI74-F1
#
_entry.id   AF-A0A1R1SI74-F1
#
_cell.length_a   1.000
_cell.length_b   1.000
_cell.length_c   1.000
_cell.angle_alpha   90.00
_cell.angle_beta   90.00
_cell.angle_gamma   90.00
#
_symmetry.space_group_name_H-M   'P 1'
#
loop_
_entity.id
_entity.type
_entity.pdbx_description
1 polymer ?
#
loop_
_entity_poly.entity_id
_entity_poly.type
_entity_poly.pdbx_seq_one_letter_code
_entity_poly.pdbx_strand_id
1 'polypeptide(L)'
;MPRLHTELLTSQVTNHDEVFGTRITWTLGLVRDRGKIAKGGIGGSAAWWSLRHHHACAYLTRRLDDHARAAEIAAALGDDLAVVGED
;
A
#
# COMPACT_ATOMS: atom_id res chain seq x y z
N MET A 1 -16.39 -14.67 3.46
CA MET A 1 -17.54 -13.74 3.46
C MET A 1 -17.29 -12.63 2.45
N PRO A 2 -17.80 -12.72 1.21
CA PRO A 2 -17.50 -11.76 0.13
C PRO A 2 -17.81 -10.30 0.49
N ARG A 3 -18.92 -10.06 1.21
CA ARG A 3 -19.32 -8.72 1.66
C ARG A 3 -18.26 -8.04 2.53
N LEU A 4 -17.72 -8.75 3.52
CA LEU A 4 -16.70 -8.21 4.42
C LEU A 4 -15.39 -7.93 3.69
N HIS A 5 -15.03 -8.79 2.73
CA HIS A 5 -13.86 -8.57 1.90
C HIS A 5 -14.02 -7.32 1.03
N THR A 6 -15.19 -7.11 0.43
CA THR A 6 -15.49 -5.87 -0.31
C THR A 6 -15.43 -4.66 0.61
N GLU A 7 -16.03 -4.71 1.80
CA GLU A 7 -15.99 -3.61 2.78
C GLU A 7 -14.55 -3.27 3.21
N LEU A 8 -13.71 -4.30 3.46
CA LEU A 8 -12.29 -4.13 3.82
C LEU A 8 -11.49 -3.33 2.78
N LEU A 9 -11.81 -3.52 1.50
CA LEU A 9 -11.04 -2.94 0.38
C LEU A 9 -11.67 -1.68 -0.21
N THR A 10 -12.92 -1.40 0.13
CA THR A 10 -13.63 -0.20 -0.31
C THR A 10 -13.02 1.03 0.34
N SER A 11 -12.82 2.09 -0.44
CA SER A 11 -12.39 3.41 0.03
C SER A 11 -13.34 3.91 1.11
N GLN A 12 -12.80 4.27 2.27
CA GLN A 12 -13.54 4.83 3.40
C GLN A 12 -13.38 6.36 3.46
N VAL A 13 -12.19 6.85 3.17
CA VAL A 13 -11.88 8.29 3.11
C VAL A 13 -10.81 8.56 2.06
N THR A 14 -11.00 9.63 1.29
CA THR A 14 -9.97 10.19 0.41
C THR A 14 -9.79 11.66 0.70
N ASN A 15 -8.71 12.01 1.38
CA ASN A 15 -8.42 13.40 1.76
C ASN A 15 -6.92 13.65 1.91
N HIS A 16 -6.54 14.91 2.17
CA HIS A 16 -5.20 15.24 2.63
C HIS A 16 -4.94 14.55 3.97
N ASP A 17 -3.89 13.75 4.01
CA ASP A 17 -3.39 13.12 5.21
C ASP A 17 -2.29 14.01 5.78
N GLU A 18 -2.56 14.66 6.92
CA GLU A 18 -1.66 15.61 7.57
C GLU A 18 -0.31 14.98 8.00
N VAL A 19 -0.27 13.65 8.18
CA VAL A 19 0.95 12.94 8.59
C VAL A 19 1.84 12.67 7.37
N PHE A 20 1.23 12.26 6.26
CA PHE A 20 1.95 11.99 5.02
C PHE A 20 2.14 13.24 4.14
N GLY A 21 1.45 14.34 4.45
CA GLY A 21 1.53 15.61 3.71
C GLY A 21 1.01 15.52 2.27
N THR A 22 0.16 14.53 1.97
CA THR A 22 -0.37 14.30 0.61
C THR A 22 -1.79 13.74 0.66
N ARG A 23 -2.49 13.75 -0.47
CA ARG A 23 -3.84 13.16 -0.58
C ARG A 23 -3.72 11.64 -0.64
N ILE A 24 -4.42 10.94 0.26
CA ILE A 24 -4.41 9.47 0.37
C ILE A 24 -5.84 8.95 0.40
N THR A 25 -6.08 7.80 -0.26
CA THR A 25 -7.29 7.00 -0.05
C THR A 25 -6.99 5.89 0.97
N TRP A 26 -7.76 5.89 2.07
CA TRP A 26 -7.72 4.86 3.10
C TRP A 26 -8.94 3.94 2.98
N THR A 27 -8.71 2.63 3.10
CA THR A 27 -9.75 1.63 3.32
C THR A 27 -9.90 1.38 4.84
N LEU A 28 -10.52 0.27 5.26
CA LEU A 28 -10.50 -0.19 6.65
C LEU A 28 -9.10 -0.73 7.05
N GLY A 29 -8.10 0.17 7.09
CA GLY A 29 -6.75 -0.09 7.61
C GLY A 29 -5.62 -0.12 6.56
N LEU A 30 -5.94 -0.02 5.27
CA LEU A 30 -4.99 -0.11 4.16
C LEU A 30 -4.95 1.20 3.36
N VAL A 31 -3.80 1.51 2.76
CA VAL A 31 -3.69 2.54 1.72
C VAL A 31 -4.14 1.92 0.40
N ARG A 32 -4.87 2.69 -0.40
CA ARG A 32 -5.34 2.31 -1.72
C ARG A 32 -5.01 3.39 -2.74
N ASP A 33 -4.60 2.95 -3.92
CA ASP A 33 -4.61 3.76 -5.13
C ASP A 33 -5.06 2.90 -6.34
N ARG A 34 -4.97 3.44 -7.56
CA ARG A 34 -5.35 2.72 -8.79
C ARG A 34 -4.44 1.53 -9.10
N GLY A 35 -3.21 1.52 -8.62
CA GLY A 35 -2.20 0.49 -8.84
C GLY A 35 -2.14 -0.56 -7.73
N LYS A 36 -2.44 -0.21 -6.48
CA LYS A 36 -2.23 -1.09 -5.33
C LYS A 36 -3.19 -0.91 -4.17
N ILE A 37 -3.24 -1.95 -3.33
CA ILE A 37 -3.71 -1.88 -1.94
C ILE A 37 -2.55 -2.32 -1.05
N ALA A 38 -2.14 -1.50 -0.08
CA ALA A 38 -0.88 -1.72 0.62
C ALA A 38 -0.91 -1.29 2.09
N LYS A 39 0.06 -1.82 2.85
CA LYS A 39 0.39 -1.36 4.20
C LYS A 39 1.90 -1.46 4.43
N GLY A 40 2.48 -0.35 4.86
CA GLY A 40 3.83 -0.30 5.43
C GLY A 40 3.82 -0.52 6.93
N GLY A 41 4.89 -1.10 7.45
CA GLY A 41 5.21 -1.17 8.86
C GLY A 41 6.46 -0.35 9.16
N ILE A 42 6.45 0.39 10.27
CA ILE A 42 7.63 1.12 10.74
C ILE A 42 8.79 0.12 10.88
N GLY A 43 9.94 0.47 10.29
CA GLY A 43 11.10 -0.42 10.20
C GLY A 43 11.31 -1.11 8.85
N GLY A 44 10.51 -0.77 7.83
CA GLY A 44 10.82 -1.10 6.43
C GLY A 44 10.15 -2.37 5.90
N SER A 45 9.32 -3.04 6.70
CA SER A 45 8.48 -4.13 6.20
C SER A 45 7.27 -3.56 5.48
N ALA A 46 6.83 -4.21 4.41
CA ALA A 46 5.65 -3.78 3.65
C ALA A 46 4.94 -4.98 3.03
N ALA A 47 3.64 -4.86 2.86
CA ALA A 47 2.84 -5.78 2.06
C ALA A 47 1.97 -4.99 1.09
N TRP A 48 1.82 -5.50 -0.13
CA TRP A 48 0.99 -4.89 -1.15
C TRP A 48 0.34 -5.95 -2.04
N TRP A 49 -0.82 -5.59 -2.56
CA TRP A 49 -1.50 -6.27 -3.64
C TRP A 49 -1.46 -5.37 -4.87
N SER A 50 -0.76 -5.82 -5.91
CA SER A 50 -0.75 -5.19 -7.23
C SER A 50 -2.08 -5.44 -7.94
N LEU A 51 -2.85 -4.37 -8.12
CA LEU A 51 -4.09 -4.40 -8.91
C LEU A 51 -3.80 -4.43 -10.41
N ARG A 52 -2.61 -3.96 -10.82
CA ARG A 52 -2.15 -3.96 -12.22
C ARG A 52 -1.65 -5.33 -12.67
N HIS A 53 -0.85 -5.99 -11.85
CA HIS A 53 -0.17 -7.24 -12.21
C HIS A 53 -0.80 -8.48 -11.55
N HIS A 54 -1.89 -8.31 -10.80
CA HIS A 54 -2.67 -9.38 -10.19
C HIS A 54 -1.87 -10.33 -9.28
N HIS A 55 -0.88 -9.79 -8.56
CA HIS A 55 -0.12 -10.54 -7.56
C HIS A 55 -0.05 -9.80 -6.24
N ALA A 56 0.21 -10.52 -5.15
CA ALA A 56 0.49 -9.94 -3.85
C ALA A 56 1.93 -10.27 -3.44
N CYS A 57 2.56 -9.33 -2.74
CA CYS A 57 3.92 -9.48 -2.22
C CYS A 57 3.99 -8.96 -0.78
N ALA A 58 4.89 -9.54 0.00
CA ALA A 58 5.25 -9.06 1.31
C ALA A 58 6.77 -9.13 1.48
N TYR A 59 7.35 -8.04 1.94
CA TYR A 59 8.74 -7.96 2.36
C TYR A 59 8.80 -7.81 3.88
N LEU A 60 9.56 -8.72 4.52
CA LEU A 60 9.78 -8.74 5.96
C LEU A 60 11.26 -8.57 6.25
N THR A 61 11.58 -7.68 7.20
CA THR A 61 12.95 -7.44 7.63
C THR A 61 13.09 -7.52 9.15
N ARG A 62 14.24 -8.02 9.60
CA ARG A 62 14.65 -7.99 11.02
C ARG A 62 15.45 -6.74 11.38
N ARG A 63 15.95 -6.00 10.40
CA ARG A 63 16.57 -4.69 10.62
C ARG A 63 15.52 -3.61 10.43
N LEU A 64 15.43 -2.72 11.41
CA LEU A 64 14.69 -1.48 11.27
C LEU A 64 15.44 -0.60 10.27
N ASP A 65 14.76 -0.23 9.21
CA ASP A 65 15.25 0.64 8.15
C ASP A 65 14.07 1.39 7.52
N ASP A 66 14.33 2.15 6.45
CA ASP A 66 13.29 2.69 5.58
C ASP A 66 12.68 1.61 4.63
N HIS A 67 11.87 2.05 3.67
CA HIS A 67 11.20 1.17 2.72
C HIS A 67 11.97 0.98 1.39
N ALA A 68 13.22 1.45 1.26
CA ALA A 68 13.95 1.42 -0.01
C ALA A 68 14.08 0.00 -0.60
N ARG A 69 14.36 -1.00 0.26
CA ARG A 69 14.45 -2.40 -0.17
C ARG A 69 13.12 -2.98 -0.64
N ALA A 70 12.03 -2.63 0.04
CA ALA A 70 10.70 -3.03 -0.39
C ALA A 70 10.36 -2.40 -1.76
N ALA A 71 10.76 -1.13 -1.97
CA ALA A 71 10.59 -0.44 -3.24
C ALA A 71 11.41 -1.06 -4.38
N GLU A 72 12.63 -1.52 -4.14
CA GLU A 72 13.43 -2.25 -5.13
C GLU A 72 12.76 -3.56 -5.56
N ILE A 73 12.21 -4.32 -4.60
CA ILE A 73 11.48 -5.56 -4.89
C ILE A 73 10.22 -5.24 -5.70
N ALA A 74 9.45 -4.23 -5.31
CA ALA A 74 8.26 -3.80 -6.04
C ALA A 74 8.60 -3.38 -7.47
N ALA A 75 9.64 -2.57 -7.66
CA ALA A 75 10.10 -2.15 -8.98
C ALA A 75 10.51 -3.35 -9.85
N ALA A 76 11.19 -4.35 -9.28
CA ALA A 76 11.54 -5.59 -10.00
C ALA A 76 10.31 -6.41 -10.41
N LEU A 77 9.20 -6.30 -9.67
CA LEU A 77 7.90 -6.89 -9.98
C LEU A 77 7.03 -5.99 -10.89
N GLY A 78 7.53 -4.82 -11.26
CA GLY A 78 6.83 -3.82 -12.09
C GLY A 78 5.88 -2.91 -11.31
N ASP A 79 5.86 -2.96 -9.99
CA ASP A 79 4.99 -2.17 -9.12
C ASP A 79 5.66 -0.89 -8.62
N ASP A 80 4.85 0.02 -8.06
CA ASP A 80 5.30 1.25 -7.41
C ASP A 80 4.69 1.36 -6.01
N LEU A 81 5.53 1.49 -4.97
CA LEU A 81 5.11 1.64 -3.58
C LEU A 81 4.99 3.08 -3.09
N ALA A 82 5.29 4.07 -3.94
CA ALA A 82 5.09 5.48 -3.59
C ALA A 82 3.65 5.72 -3.13
N VAL A 83 3.49 6.45 -2.04
CA VAL A 83 2.18 6.82 -1.53
C VAL A 83 1.67 8.00 -2.37
N VAL A 84 0.84 7.69 -3.36
CA VAL A 84 0.25 8.65 -4.29
C VAL A 84 -1.26 8.65 -4.14
N GLY A 85 -1.88 9.83 -4.31
CA GLY A 85 -3.34 9.96 -4.33
C GLY A 85 -3.97 9.29 -5.56
N GLU A 86 -5.28 9.08 -5.52
CA GLU A 86 -6.05 8.44 -6.61
C GLU A 86 -6.33 9.34 -7.83
N ASP A 87 -5.75 10.54 -7.94
CA ASP A 87 -6.07 11.52 -8.99
C ASP A 87 -5.62 11.07 -10.39
#